data_AF-A0A7G5BSV3-F1
#
_entry.id   AF-A0A7G5BSV3-F1
#
_cell.length_a   1.000
_cell.length_b   1.000
_cell.length_c   1.000
_cell.angle_alpha   90.00
_cell.angle_beta   90.00
_cell.angle_gamma   90.00
#
_symmetry.space_group_name_H-M   'P 1'
#
loop_
_entity.id
_entity.type
_entity.pdbx_description
1 polymer ?
#
loop_
_entity_poly.entity_id
_entity_poly.type
_entity_poly.pdbx_seq_one_letter_code
_entity_poly.pdbx_strand_id
1 'polypeptide(L)'
;MRNNSMVFVMIMALLTACANVTDEKNQGVPGTIESPTASVMPSPKSTEVKRSDNSVRAIGTHPNGRLLIQPAGNVIVAPLGAPSCYGLETDLSWSGDYEAVWESETAGTISEVMAFPSDFEIIQPNDVPVEMQKFSMGDTDVFAFVPRYTDCHGLDTYLFGVTDGKAFHITFEMKSGEVWLNIDQHPHKLIRSTKDELIVTGGYGAGQDTIDEFHFKYDSSKHSMILQKTNQLKPDDKG
;
A
#
# COMPACT_ATOMS: atom_id res chain seq x y z
N MET A 1 12.58 -48.02 -4.14
CA MET A 1 13.69 -47.74 -5.08
C MET A 1 13.97 -46.24 -4.97
N ARG A 2 14.81 -45.80 -4.02
CA ARG A 2 16.24 -45.47 -4.21
C ARG A 2 16.50 -44.67 -5.49
N ASN A 3 16.70 -43.36 -5.34
CA ASN A 3 18.02 -42.78 -5.64
C ASN A 3 18.20 -41.42 -4.96
N ASN A 4 19.14 -41.40 -4.02
CA ASN A 4 19.85 -40.22 -3.56
C ASN A 4 20.73 -39.71 -4.70
N SER A 5 20.86 -38.39 -4.84
CA SER A 5 22.14 -37.79 -5.24
C SER A 5 22.18 -36.33 -4.79
N MET A 6 22.83 -36.16 -3.65
CA MET A 6 23.30 -34.92 -3.06
C MET A 6 24.59 -34.56 -3.80
N VAL A 7 24.66 -33.39 -4.43
CA VAL A 7 25.90 -32.84 -4.97
C VAL A 7 26.11 -31.46 -4.35
N PHE A 8 27.08 -31.41 -3.46
CA PHE A 8 27.65 -30.20 -2.86
C PHE A 8 28.71 -29.69 -3.85
N VAL A 9 28.62 -28.44 -4.30
CA VAL A 9 29.73 -27.74 -4.95
C VAL A 9 30.03 -26.48 -4.16
N MET A 10 31.18 -26.54 -3.49
CA MET A 10 31.91 -25.44 -2.86
C MET A 10 32.92 -24.90 -3.89
N ILE A 11 33.56 -23.74 -3.61
CA ILE A 11 34.73 -23.09 -4.29
C ILE A 11 34.30 -21.91 -5.18
N MET A 12 34.86 -20.69 -5.13
CA MET A 12 35.99 -20.07 -4.42
C MET A 12 35.74 -18.55 -4.40
N ALA A 13 36.07 -17.87 -3.30
CA ALA A 13 36.25 -16.41 -3.30
C ALA A 13 37.66 -16.07 -3.78
N LEU A 14 37.78 -15.23 -4.81
CA LEU A 14 39.04 -14.63 -5.25
C LEU A 14 39.05 -13.15 -4.84
N LEU A 15 39.92 -12.85 -3.88
CA LEU A 15 40.36 -11.49 -3.57
C LEU A 15 41.43 -11.11 -4.61
N THR A 16 41.23 -10.04 -5.35
CA THR A 16 42.29 -9.36 -6.10
C THR A 16 42.37 -7.91 -5.67
N ALA A 17 43.40 -7.63 -4.86
CA ALA A 17 43.92 -6.30 -4.62
C ALA A 17 44.95 -5.99 -5.72
N CYS A 18 44.84 -4.81 -6.33
CA CYS A 18 45.95 -4.17 -7.03
C CYS A 18 46.13 -2.78 -6.42
N ALA A 19 47.27 -2.61 -5.77
CA ALA A 19 47.82 -1.34 -5.33
C ALA A 19 48.97 -0.91 -6.26
N ASN A 20 49.38 0.34 -6.09
CA ASN A 20 50.50 1.12 -6.68
C ASN A 20 50.12 2.02 -7.86
N VAL A 21 50.09 3.35 -7.72
CA VAL A 21 51.11 4.34 -7.30
C VAL A 21 52.18 4.55 -8.37
N THR A 22 52.18 5.73 -9.01
CA THR A 22 53.30 6.70 -9.14
C THR A 22 52.75 7.94 -9.87
N ASP A 23 52.72 9.10 -9.21
CA ASP A 23 53.70 10.21 -9.24
C ASP A 23 53.73 11.01 -10.56
N GLU A 24 53.42 12.31 -10.51
CA GLU A 24 54.44 13.38 -10.46
C GLU A 24 53.83 14.79 -10.49
N LYS A 25 54.27 15.60 -9.49
CA LYS A 25 54.70 17.01 -9.55
C LYS A 25 54.17 17.93 -10.67
N ASN A 26 53.66 19.10 -10.27
CA ASN A 26 54.49 20.32 -10.32
C ASN A 26 53.97 21.47 -9.44
N GLN A 27 54.93 22.28 -8.97
CA GLN A 27 54.84 23.37 -8.01
C GLN A 27 54.33 24.70 -8.63
N GLY A 28 53.77 25.59 -7.80
CA GLY A 28 53.58 27.01 -8.18
C GLY A 28 52.85 27.92 -7.18
N VAL A 29 53.51 28.29 -6.06
CA VAL A 29 53.56 29.65 -5.41
C VAL A 29 52.25 30.29 -4.84
N PRO A 30 52.32 31.05 -3.72
CA PRO A 30 51.23 31.20 -2.77
C PRO A 30 50.36 32.44 -3.00
N GLY A 31 49.04 32.23 -2.89
CA GLY A 31 48.04 33.29 -2.81
C GLY A 31 47.18 33.07 -1.58
N THR A 32 47.47 33.78 -0.50
CA THR A 32 46.60 33.93 0.65
C THR A 32 45.33 34.66 0.21
N ILE A 33 44.24 33.93 0.06
CA ILE A 33 42.89 34.49 0.09
C ILE A 33 42.19 33.72 1.22
N GLU A 34 41.96 34.41 2.32
CA GLU A 34 41.14 33.93 3.43
C GLU A 34 39.76 33.56 2.88
N SER A 35 39.53 32.26 2.75
CA SER A 35 38.20 31.72 2.48
C SER A 35 37.39 31.88 3.76
N PRO A 36 36.23 32.56 3.75
CA PRO A 36 35.39 32.59 4.93
C PRO A 36 34.98 31.15 5.23
N THR A 37 35.37 30.67 6.40
CA THR A 37 34.89 29.43 7.00
C THR A 37 33.37 29.45 6.93
N ALA A 38 32.80 28.72 5.97
CA ALA A 38 31.39 28.44 5.95
C ALA A 38 31.12 27.63 7.22
N SER A 39 30.57 28.31 8.24
CA SER A 39 30.00 27.66 9.41
C SER A 39 29.05 26.59 8.92
N VAL A 40 29.47 25.34 9.01
CA VAL A 40 28.60 24.17 8.91
C VAL A 40 27.66 24.31 10.11
N MET A 41 26.53 24.98 9.88
CA MET A 41 25.43 24.89 10.81
C MET A 41 25.01 23.42 10.84
N PRO A 42 25.02 22.76 12.00
CA PRO A 42 24.36 21.47 12.11
C PRO A 42 22.90 21.73 11.77
N SER A 43 22.43 21.11 10.68
CA SER A 43 21.01 21.04 10.38
C SER A 43 20.32 20.53 11.65
N PRO A 44 19.27 21.21 12.16
CA PRO A 44 18.61 20.74 13.35
C PRO A 44 18.09 19.35 13.03
N LYS A 45 18.55 18.33 13.77
CA LYS A 45 17.88 17.04 13.81
C LYS A 45 16.45 17.34 14.24
N SER A 46 15.53 17.37 13.29
CA SER A 46 14.11 17.34 13.60
C SER A 46 13.94 16.11 14.47
N THR A 47 13.56 16.34 15.73
CA THR A 47 13.21 15.22 16.59
C THR A 47 11.87 14.77 16.06
N GLU A 48 11.89 13.76 15.20
CA GLU A 48 10.71 13.18 14.59
C GLU A 48 9.76 12.74 15.71
N VAL A 49 8.69 13.53 15.92
CA VAL A 49 7.81 13.36 17.06
C VAL A 49 6.88 12.18 16.78
N LYS A 50 7.30 11.00 17.21
CA LYS A 50 6.41 9.84 17.32
C LYS A 50 5.36 10.15 18.38
N ARG A 51 4.09 10.01 18.04
CA ARG A 51 2.96 10.21 18.96
C ARG A 51 1.98 9.05 18.89
N SER A 52 1.23 8.86 19.96
CA SER A 52 0.09 7.94 19.98
C SER A 52 -1.08 8.56 19.23
N ASP A 53 -1.86 7.73 18.53
CA ASP A 53 -3.08 8.13 17.85
C ASP A 53 -4.15 7.03 17.98
N ASN A 54 -5.42 7.41 18.01
CA ASN A 54 -6.57 6.50 18.09
C ASN A 54 -7.72 6.96 17.19
N SER A 55 -7.44 7.79 16.18
CA SER A 55 -8.45 8.43 15.34
C SER A 55 -8.80 7.59 14.11
N VAL A 56 -10.06 7.67 13.67
CA VAL A 56 -10.55 7.03 12.43
C VAL A 56 -9.73 7.52 11.24
N ARG A 57 -9.28 6.62 10.36
CA ARG A 57 -8.40 6.91 9.21
C ARG A 57 -9.08 6.81 7.85
N ALA A 58 -10.24 6.15 7.77
CA ALA A 58 -11.07 6.18 6.57
C ALA A 58 -12.55 5.98 6.90
N ILE A 59 -13.42 6.56 6.08
CA ILE A 59 -14.88 6.57 6.26
C ILE A 59 -15.56 6.17 4.95
N GLY A 60 -16.47 5.20 5.03
CA GLY A 60 -17.44 4.87 3.99
C GLY A 60 -18.85 5.25 4.44
N THR A 61 -19.46 6.24 3.79
CA THR A 61 -20.79 6.76 4.18
C THR A 61 -21.93 6.03 3.45
N HIS A 62 -22.94 5.59 4.22
CA HIS A 62 -24.12 4.88 3.71
C HIS A 62 -25.40 5.38 4.43
N PRO A 63 -26.60 5.33 3.80
CA PRO A 63 -27.83 5.78 4.45
C PRO A 63 -28.17 5.09 5.78
N ASN A 64 -27.73 3.84 5.95
CA ASN A 64 -27.98 3.03 7.17
C ASN A 64 -26.83 3.06 8.19
N GLY A 65 -25.77 3.85 7.98
CA GLY A 65 -24.63 3.89 8.88
C GLY A 65 -23.31 4.27 8.21
N ARG A 66 -22.21 4.02 8.92
CA ARG A 66 -20.85 4.33 8.44
C ARG A 66 -19.92 3.16 8.64
N LEU A 67 -19.11 2.89 7.63
CA LEU A 67 -17.95 2.01 7.72
C LEU A 67 -16.74 2.85 8.12
N LEU A 68 -16.02 2.43 9.16
CA LEU A 68 -14.88 3.17 9.71
C LEU A 68 -13.66 2.26 9.72
N ILE A 69 -12.51 2.77 9.29
CA ILE A 69 -11.21 2.15 9.56
C ILE A 69 -10.59 2.86 10.74
N GLN A 70 -10.38 2.14 11.83
CA GLN A 70 -9.90 2.73 13.07
C GLN A 70 -8.84 1.84 13.74
N PRO A 71 -7.97 2.43 14.57
CA PRO A 71 -7.09 1.66 15.43
C PRO A 71 -7.88 0.71 16.36
N ALA A 72 -7.46 -0.54 16.46
CA ALA A 72 -7.98 -1.50 17.46
C ALA A 72 -7.41 -1.24 18.87
N GLY A 73 -6.53 -0.24 18.99
CA GLY A 73 -5.88 0.22 20.21
C GLY A 73 -5.20 1.57 19.96
N ASN A 74 -4.09 1.84 20.65
CA ASN A 74 -3.26 2.99 20.30
C ASN A 74 -2.27 2.59 19.20
N VAL A 75 -2.21 3.39 18.13
CA VAL A 75 -1.22 3.25 17.06
C VAL A 75 -0.15 4.33 17.20
N ILE A 76 1.00 4.10 16.57
CA ILE A 76 2.06 5.09 16.50
C ILE A 76 1.92 5.84 15.19
N VAL A 77 1.97 7.17 15.24
CA VAL A 77 2.07 8.02 14.06
C VAL A 77 3.35 8.84 14.09
N ALA A 78 3.98 8.95 12.94
CA ALA A 78 5.17 9.74 12.69
C ALA A 78 5.16 10.27 11.25
N PRO A 79 5.93 11.31 10.94
CA PRO A 79 6.33 11.57 9.56
C PRO A 79 6.94 10.31 8.92
N LEU A 80 6.82 10.19 7.59
CA LEU A 80 7.42 9.09 6.82
C LEU A 80 8.95 9.18 6.86
N GLY A 81 9.51 10.39 7.04
CA GLY A 81 10.92 10.61 7.37
C GLY A 81 11.86 10.58 6.16
N ALA A 82 11.42 10.09 5.01
CA ALA A 82 12.11 10.27 3.73
C ALA A 82 11.11 10.20 2.55
N PRO A 83 11.31 10.98 1.47
CA PRO A 83 10.51 10.82 0.26
C PRO A 83 10.75 9.44 -0.35
N SER A 84 9.67 8.78 -0.76
CA SER A 84 9.72 7.44 -1.35
C SER A 84 8.55 7.21 -2.31
N CYS A 85 8.45 6.00 -2.84
CA CYS A 85 7.28 5.54 -3.60
C CYS A 85 5.96 5.67 -2.82
N TYR A 86 6.03 5.61 -1.48
CA TYR A 86 4.88 5.65 -0.59
C TYR A 86 4.42 7.06 -0.21
N GLY A 87 5.20 8.11 -0.51
CA GLY A 87 4.82 9.48 -0.19
C GLY A 87 5.99 10.44 0.01
N LEU A 88 5.67 11.65 0.44
CA LEU A 88 6.60 12.70 0.82
C LEU A 88 7.14 12.45 2.24
N GLU A 89 8.33 12.99 2.54
CA GLU A 89 8.93 12.93 3.89
C GLU A 89 8.00 13.43 5.00
N THR A 90 7.16 14.41 4.68
CA THR A 90 6.23 15.05 5.62
C THR A 90 4.90 14.33 5.76
N ASP A 91 4.62 13.34 4.90
CA ASP A 91 3.41 12.53 5.01
C ASP A 91 3.44 11.73 6.30
N LEU A 92 2.28 11.32 6.78
CA LEU A 92 2.15 10.61 8.03
C LEU A 92 2.05 9.11 7.76
N SER A 93 2.87 8.32 8.47
CA SER A 93 2.75 6.87 8.57
C SER A 93 2.15 6.53 9.93
N TRP A 94 1.09 5.73 9.93
CA TRP A 94 0.55 5.09 11.11
C TRP A 94 0.85 3.60 11.08
N SER A 95 1.34 3.08 12.20
CA SER A 95 1.63 1.65 12.37
C SER A 95 1.04 1.12 13.67
N GLY A 96 0.43 -0.07 13.57
CA GLY A 96 -0.15 -0.82 14.69
C GLY A 96 -1.40 -1.58 14.24
N ASP A 97 -2.17 -2.08 15.20
CA ASP A 97 -3.34 -2.90 14.89
C ASP A 97 -4.54 -2.03 14.48
N TYR A 98 -5.19 -2.43 13.38
CA TYR A 98 -6.36 -1.76 12.81
C TYR A 98 -7.53 -2.71 12.62
N GLU A 99 -8.72 -2.14 12.62
CA GLU A 99 -9.97 -2.82 12.31
C GLU A 99 -10.85 -1.97 11.39
N ALA A 100 -11.66 -2.66 10.61
CA ALA A 100 -12.83 -2.10 9.97
C ALA A 100 -14.04 -2.38 10.85
N VAL A 101 -14.81 -1.34 11.18
CA VAL A 101 -16.04 -1.45 11.98
C VAL A 101 -17.20 -0.80 11.26
N TRP A 102 -18.40 -1.29 11.54
CA TRP A 102 -19.65 -0.74 11.05
C TRP A 102 -20.44 -0.12 12.20
N GLU A 103 -20.67 1.18 12.10
CA GLU A 103 -21.54 1.93 12.99
C GLU A 103 -22.93 2.04 12.36
N SER A 104 -23.86 1.21 12.81
CA SER A 104 -25.22 1.21 12.29
C SER A 104 -26.03 2.37 12.85
N GLU A 105 -26.56 3.21 11.97
CA GLU A 105 -27.48 4.30 12.34
C GLU A 105 -28.80 3.73 12.88
N THR A 106 -29.29 2.66 12.26
CA THR A 106 -30.61 2.07 12.59
C THR A 106 -30.58 1.22 13.85
N ALA A 107 -29.49 0.50 14.11
CA ALA A 107 -29.36 -0.36 15.28
C ALA A 107 -28.67 0.33 16.46
N GLY A 108 -27.99 1.47 16.24
CA GLY A 108 -27.22 2.17 17.26
C GLY A 108 -26.08 1.32 17.84
N THR A 109 -25.55 0.38 17.06
CA THR A 109 -24.50 -0.56 17.48
C THR A 109 -23.30 -0.47 16.56
N ILE A 110 -22.12 -0.71 17.14
CA ILE A 110 -20.87 -0.87 16.40
C ILE A 110 -20.57 -2.38 16.32
N SER A 111 -20.28 -2.87 15.12
CA SER A 111 -19.87 -4.26 14.89
C SER A 111 -18.56 -4.32 14.12
N GLU A 112 -17.65 -5.19 14.56
CA GLU A 112 -16.43 -5.49 13.82
C GLU A 112 -16.77 -6.13 12.46
N VAL A 113 -16.12 -5.66 11.41
CA VAL A 113 -16.25 -6.17 10.03
C VAL A 113 -15.02 -7.00 9.67
N MET A 114 -13.83 -6.54 10.04
CA MET A 114 -12.56 -7.17 9.74
C MET A 114 -11.45 -6.63 10.64
N ALA A 115 -10.56 -7.49 11.12
CA ALA A 115 -9.24 -7.09 11.63
C ALA A 115 -8.21 -7.11 10.49
N PHE A 116 -7.36 -6.08 10.41
CA PHE A 116 -6.25 -6.04 9.45
C PHE A 116 -5.05 -6.85 9.98
N PRO A 117 -4.06 -7.19 9.11
CA PRO A 117 -2.80 -7.80 9.55
C PRO A 117 -2.08 -6.97 10.62
N SER A 118 -1.28 -7.61 11.48
CA SER A 118 -0.60 -6.94 12.60
C SER A 118 0.53 -5.98 12.16
N ASP A 119 1.02 -6.14 10.93
CA ASP A 119 2.02 -5.28 10.29
C ASP A 119 1.39 -4.23 9.35
N PHE A 120 0.09 -3.98 9.50
CA PHE A 120 -0.64 -3.02 8.69
C PHE A 120 -0.13 -1.59 8.90
N GLU A 121 0.00 -0.88 7.78
CA GLU A 121 0.48 0.49 7.74
C GLU A 121 -0.45 1.34 6.89
N ILE A 122 -0.81 2.51 7.40
CA ILE A 122 -1.55 3.53 6.67
C ILE A 122 -0.59 4.69 6.40
N ILE A 123 -0.53 5.16 5.16
CA ILE A 123 0.26 6.35 4.78
C ILE A 123 -0.67 7.34 4.10
N GLN A 124 -0.76 8.56 4.66
CA GLN A 124 -1.64 9.63 4.17
C GLN A 124 -0.93 10.99 4.21
N PRO A 125 -1.31 11.94 3.33
CA PRO A 125 -0.68 13.27 3.28
C PRO A 125 -0.89 14.12 4.53
N ASN A 126 -1.93 13.83 5.31
CA ASN A 126 -2.31 14.56 6.51
C ASN A 126 -3.19 13.68 7.41
N ASP A 127 -3.61 14.21 8.55
CA ASP A 127 -4.39 13.50 9.57
C ASP A 127 -5.91 13.48 9.32
N VAL A 128 -6.38 13.91 8.15
CA VAL A 128 -7.80 13.86 7.78
C VAL A 128 -8.17 12.42 7.35
N PRO A 129 -9.28 11.85 7.85
CA PRO A 129 -9.75 10.54 7.37
C PRO A 129 -10.03 10.56 5.86
N VAL A 130 -9.66 9.48 5.17
CA VAL A 130 -9.94 9.33 3.73
C VAL A 130 -11.39 8.89 3.51
N GLU A 131 -12.08 9.57 2.61
CA GLU A 131 -13.38 9.10 2.12
C GLU A 131 -13.17 7.94 1.15
N MET A 132 -13.82 6.81 1.41
CA MET A 132 -13.71 5.62 0.58
C MET A 132 -14.40 5.81 -0.76
N GLN A 133 -13.81 5.25 -1.83
CA GLN A 133 -14.50 5.19 -3.11
C GLN A 133 -15.72 4.27 -2.98
N LYS A 134 -16.89 4.78 -3.34
CA LYS A 134 -18.16 4.05 -3.30
C LYS A 134 -18.64 3.69 -4.70
N PHE A 135 -19.14 2.48 -4.87
CA PHE A 135 -19.88 2.03 -6.04
C PHE A 135 -20.91 0.96 -5.65
N SER A 136 -21.75 0.49 -6.58
CA SER A 136 -22.79 -0.49 -6.28
C SER A 136 -22.65 -1.73 -7.17
N MET A 137 -22.95 -2.90 -6.61
CA MET A 137 -22.94 -4.21 -7.26
C MET A 137 -24.23 -4.95 -6.92
N GLY A 138 -25.22 -4.87 -7.81
CA GLY A 138 -26.58 -5.30 -7.48
C GLY A 138 -27.15 -4.46 -6.35
N ASP A 139 -27.62 -5.11 -5.29
CA ASP A 139 -28.18 -4.47 -4.08
C ASP A 139 -27.12 -4.23 -2.98
N THR A 140 -25.84 -4.41 -3.31
CA THR A 140 -24.72 -4.16 -2.40
C THR A 140 -24.05 -2.84 -2.74
N ASP A 141 -23.98 -1.93 -1.77
CA ASP A 141 -23.08 -0.78 -1.82
C ASP A 141 -21.68 -1.24 -1.39
N VAL A 142 -20.68 -0.97 -2.22
CA VAL A 142 -19.30 -1.38 -2.02
C VAL A 142 -18.44 -0.15 -1.76
N PHE A 143 -17.54 -0.26 -0.80
CA PHE A 143 -16.54 0.73 -0.43
C PHE A 143 -15.14 0.15 -0.63
N ALA A 144 -14.29 0.89 -1.35
CA ALA A 144 -12.88 0.55 -1.52
C ALA A 144 -12.02 1.40 -0.59
N PHE A 145 -11.15 0.74 0.17
CA PHE A 145 -10.17 1.36 1.04
C PHE A 145 -8.76 1.03 0.58
N VAL A 146 -7.95 2.08 0.46
CA VAL A 146 -6.55 2.01 0.04
C VAL A 146 -5.69 2.60 1.17
N PRO A 147 -4.90 1.78 1.89
CA PRO A 147 -4.18 2.22 3.09
C PRO A 147 -3.05 3.20 2.79
N ARG A 148 -2.44 3.07 1.62
CA ARG A 148 -1.40 3.98 1.11
C ARG A 148 -1.97 4.73 -0.08
N TYR A 149 -1.86 6.06 -0.10
CA TYR A 149 -2.42 6.84 -1.21
C TYR A 149 -1.55 6.81 -2.48
N THR A 150 -0.30 6.38 -2.37
CA THR A 150 0.65 6.23 -3.49
C THR A 150 1.57 5.02 -3.26
N ASP A 151 2.00 4.41 -4.35
CA ASP A 151 3.04 3.39 -4.41
C ASP A 151 3.67 3.38 -5.82
N CYS A 152 4.83 2.75 -5.99
CA CYS A 152 5.47 2.59 -7.32
C CYS A 152 4.97 1.38 -8.09
N HIS A 153 4.43 0.37 -7.42
CA HIS A 153 4.11 -0.92 -7.99
C HIS A 153 2.64 -1.26 -7.87
N GLY A 154 2.04 -1.15 -6.70
CA GLY A 154 0.67 -1.53 -6.45
C GLY A 154 0.15 -0.93 -5.16
N LEU A 155 -1.11 -0.56 -5.19
CA LEU A 155 -1.84 -0.07 -4.04
C LEU A 155 -2.73 -1.19 -3.50
N ASP A 156 -2.40 -1.67 -2.30
CA ASP A 156 -3.25 -2.61 -1.57
C ASP A 156 -4.67 -2.04 -1.47
N THR A 157 -5.66 -2.80 -1.95
CA THR A 157 -7.06 -2.36 -1.94
C THR A 157 -7.96 -3.41 -1.30
N TYR A 158 -8.66 -2.98 -0.26
CA TYR A 158 -9.65 -3.78 0.47
C TYR A 158 -11.04 -3.34 0.05
N LEU A 159 -11.97 -4.29 -0.03
CA LEU A 159 -13.36 -4.02 -0.35
C LEU A 159 -14.28 -4.40 0.82
N PHE A 160 -15.27 -3.56 1.04
CA PHE A 160 -16.29 -3.78 2.04
C PHE A 160 -17.66 -3.57 1.41
N GLY A 161 -18.59 -4.49 1.66
CA GLY A 161 -19.96 -4.41 1.18
C GLY A 161 -20.92 -4.03 2.30
N VAL A 162 -22.00 -3.33 1.93
CA VAL A 162 -23.15 -3.08 2.79
C VAL A 162 -24.42 -3.50 2.04
N THR A 163 -25.17 -4.43 2.64
CA THR A 163 -26.50 -4.85 2.16
C THR A 163 -27.41 -5.04 3.36
N ASP A 164 -28.66 -4.60 3.26
CA ASP A 164 -29.66 -4.68 4.33
C ASP A 164 -29.17 -4.11 5.68
N GLY A 165 -28.37 -3.05 5.63
CA GLY A 165 -27.83 -2.37 6.81
C GLY A 165 -26.75 -3.14 7.57
N LYS A 166 -26.19 -4.21 6.97
CA LYS A 166 -25.08 -4.98 7.50
C LYS A 166 -23.85 -4.79 6.62
N ALA A 167 -22.72 -4.50 7.25
CA ALA A 167 -21.44 -4.46 6.56
C ALA A 167 -20.72 -5.81 6.64
N PHE A 168 -19.90 -6.10 5.64
CA PHE A 168 -19.05 -7.27 5.56
C PHE A 168 -17.82 -6.98 4.72
N HIS A 169 -16.74 -7.70 4.97
CA HIS A 169 -15.56 -7.68 4.09
C HIS A 169 -15.86 -8.46 2.80
N ILE A 170 -15.42 -7.93 1.65
CA ILE A 170 -15.52 -8.59 0.35
C ILE A 170 -14.16 -9.14 -0.04
N THR A 171 -14.08 -10.45 -0.25
CA THR A 171 -12.84 -11.11 -0.67
C THR A 171 -12.72 -11.23 -2.18
N PHE A 172 -11.55 -11.61 -2.69
CA PHE A 172 -11.29 -11.89 -4.10
C PHE A 172 -11.00 -13.37 -4.32
N GLU A 173 -11.84 -14.08 -5.07
CA GLU A 173 -11.61 -15.47 -5.46
C GLU A 173 -10.91 -15.48 -6.83
N MET A 174 -9.59 -15.68 -6.83
CA MET A 174 -8.75 -15.61 -8.04
C MET A 174 -8.84 -16.90 -8.87
N LYS A 175 -8.93 -18.03 -8.18
CA LYS A 175 -9.25 -19.35 -8.72
C LYS A 175 -9.79 -20.22 -7.60
N SER A 176 -10.29 -21.41 -7.92
CA SER A 176 -10.85 -22.32 -6.94
C SER A 176 -9.89 -22.56 -5.76
N GLY A 177 -10.33 -22.17 -4.56
CA GLY A 177 -9.57 -22.32 -3.31
C GLY A 177 -8.50 -21.25 -3.05
N GLU A 178 -8.27 -20.31 -3.98
CA GLU A 178 -7.39 -19.16 -3.77
C GLU A 178 -8.24 -17.90 -3.53
N VAL A 179 -8.29 -17.50 -2.27
CA VAL A 179 -9.04 -16.33 -1.80
C VAL A 179 -8.06 -15.32 -1.22
N TRP A 180 -8.09 -14.10 -1.76
CA TRP A 180 -7.32 -12.97 -1.26
C TRP A 180 -8.21 -12.02 -0.48
N LEU A 181 -7.65 -11.42 0.57
CA LEU A 181 -8.37 -10.42 1.37
C LEU A 181 -8.35 -9.03 0.71
N ASN A 182 -7.32 -8.74 -0.06
CA ASN A 182 -7.14 -7.51 -0.79
C ASN A 182 -6.63 -7.82 -2.20
N ILE A 183 -6.59 -6.78 -3.03
CA ILE A 183 -5.97 -6.84 -4.35
C ILE A 183 -5.08 -5.62 -4.57
N ASP A 184 -3.98 -5.79 -5.28
CA ASP A 184 -3.16 -4.67 -5.72
C ASP A 184 -3.79 -3.99 -6.92
N GLN A 185 -4.11 -2.70 -6.80
CA GLN A 185 -4.50 -1.86 -7.94
C GLN A 185 -3.32 -1.01 -8.43
N HIS A 186 -3.33 -0.65 -9.70
CA HIS A 186 -2.34 0.25 -10.28
C HIS A 186 -2.41 1.64 -9.62
N PRO A 187 -1.27 2.25 -9.23
CA PRO A 187 -1.26 3.54 -8.49
C PRO A 187 -1.97 4.71 -9.18
N HIS A 188 -2.11 4.65 -10.50
CA HIS A 188 -2.72 5.71 -11.31
C HIS A 188 -4.02 5.29 -12.02
N LYS A 189 -4.55 4.09 -11.77
CA LYS A 189 -5.82 3.64 -12.35
C LYS A 189 -6.74 3.19 -11.24
N LEU A 190 -7.72 4.04 -10.93
CA LEU A 190 -8.76 3.72 -9.95
C LEU A 190 -9.56 2.49 -10.39
N ILE A 191 -10.06 1.74 -9.40
CA ILE A 191 -11.04 0.69 -9.63
C ILE A 191 -12.23 1.24 -10.41
N ARG A 192 -12.63 0.49 -11.43
CA ARG A 192 -13.80 0.78 -12.26
C ARG A 192 -14.88 -0.25 -11.98
N SER A 193 -16.11 0.19 -11.86
CA SER A 193 -17.27 -0.68 -11.73
C SER A 193 -18.24 -0.42 -12.86
N THR A 194 -18.80 -1.48 -13.42
CA THR A 194 -20.01 -1.43 -14.23
C THR A 194 -21.16 -2.08 -13.47
N LYS A 195 -22.32 -2.23 -14.09
CA LYS A 195 -23.45 -2.95 -13.48
C LYS A 195 -23.12 -4.43 -13.19
N ASP A 196 -22.27 -5.04 -14.01
CA ASP A 196 -22.08 -6.50 -14.02
C ASP A 196 -20.69 -6.94 -13.57
N GLU A 197 -19.71 -6.04 -13.56
CA GLU A 197 -18.32 -6.38 -13.23
C GLU A 197 -17.55 -5.26 -12.50
N LEU A 198 -16.61 -5.70 -11.67
CA LEU A 198 -15.52 -4.88 -11.14
C LEU A 198 -14.30 -5.08 -12.04
N ILE A 199 -13.66 -3.99 -12.44
CA ILE A 199 -12.44 -4.02 -13.25
C ILE A 199 -11.31 -3.37 -12.44
N VAL A 200 -10.26 -4.13 -12.21
CA VAL A 200 -9.06 -3.71 -11.48
C VAL A 200 -7.87 -3.85 -12.40
N THR A 201 -7.20 -2.74 -12.72
CA THR A 201 -5.86 -2.84 -13.31
C THR A 201 -4.90 -3.15 -12.17
N GLY A 202 -4.18 -4.26 -12.27
CA GLY A 202 -3.26 -4.73 -11.25
C GLY A 202 -2.02 -3.85 -11.09
N GLY A 203 -1.24 -4.13 -10.04
CA GLY A 203 0.08 -3.54 -9.87
C GLY A 203 1.04 -3.89 -11.01
N TYR A 204 2.09 -3.06 -11.17
CA TYR A 204 3.12 -3.21 -12.19
C TYR A 204 4.53 -3.09 -11.59
N GLY A 205 5.31 -4.16 -11.74
CA GLY A 205 6.67 -4.30 -11.23
C GLY A 205 7.74 -4.18 -12.31
N ALA A 206 8.98 -3.96 -11.88
CA ALA A 206 10.13 -3.98 -12.79
C ALA A 206 10.25 -5.34 -13.50
N GLY A 207 10.46 -5.32 -14.82
CA GLY A 207 10.66 -6.53 -15.63
C GLY A 207 9.38 -7.22 -16.09
N GLN A 208 8.20 -6.65 -15.85
CA GLN A 208 6.96 -7.11 -16.46
C GLN A 208 6.77 -6.50 -17.86
N ASP A 209 6.38 -7.32 -18.83
CA ASP A 209 6.09 -6.85 -20.19
C ASP A 209 4.64 -6.35 -20.35
N THR A 210 3.77 -6.73 -19.41
CA THR A 210 2.33 -6.47 -19.42
C THR A 210 1.81 -6.22 -18.00
N ILE A 211 0.67 -5.55 -17.92
CA ILE A 211 -0.09 -5.32 -16.69
C ILE A 211 -1.37 -6.16 -16.74
N ASP A 212 -1.63 -6.93 -15.69
CA ASP A 212 -2.88 -7.66 -15.56
C ASP A 212 -4.05 -6.68 -15.40
N GLU A 213 -5.13 -6.88 -16.15
CA GLU A 213 -6.41 -6.26 -15.88
C GLU A 213 -7.42 -7.35 -15.52
N PHE A 214 -7.81 -7.36 -14.26
CA PHE A 214 -8.72 -8.34 -13.70
C PHE A 214 -10.16 -7.86 -13.85
N HIS A 215 -11.03 -8.76 -14.30
CA HIS A 215 -12.46 -8.55 -14.34
C HIS A 215 -13.14 -9.54 -13.40
N PHE A 216 -13.82 -9.02 -12.40
CA PHE A 216 -14.53 -9.80 -11.40
C PHE A 216 -16.02 -9.65 -11.54
N LYS A 217 -16.73 -10.72 -11.21
CA LYS A 217 -18.16 -10.70 -10.97
C LYS A 217 -18.41 -10.85 -9.48
N TYR A 218 -19.27 -10.01 -8.92
CA TYR A 218 -19.65 -10.12 -7.52
C TYR A 218 -20.60 -11.31 -7.30
N ASP A 219 -20.29 -12.15 -6.32
CA ASP A 219 -21.14 -13.22 -5.78
C ASP A 219 -21.63 -12.81 -4.38
N SER A 220 -22.89 -12.40 -4.30
CA SER A 220 -23.52 -11.94 -3.05
C SER A 220 -23.68 -13.05 -2.02
N SER A 221 -23.75 -14.31 -2.42
CA SER A 221 -23.88 -15.43 -1.47
C SER A 221 -22.59 -15.72 -0.71
N LYS A 222 -21.46 -15.36 -1.32
CA LYS A 222 -20.11 -15.53 -0.78
C LYS A 222 -19.48 -14.23 -0.27
N HIS A 223 -20.10 -13.09 -0.51
CA HIS A 223 -19.49 -11.77 -0.35
C HIS A 223 -18.11 -11.71 -1.01
N SER A 224 -18.02 -12.12 -2.27
CA SER A 224 -16.73 -12.28 -2.96
C SER A 224 -16.76 -11.79 -4.40
N MET A 225 -15.68 -11.17 -4.83
CA MET A 225 -15.38 -10.84 -6.22
C MET A 225 -14.75 -12.08 -6.88
N ILE A 226 -15.47 -12.72 -7.80
CA ILE A 226 -15.03 -13.94 -8.48
C ILE A 226 -14.38 -13.58 -9.80
N LEU A 227 -13.10 -13.92 -9.98
CA LEU A 227 -12.37 -13.62 -11.21
C LEU A 227 -13.03 -14.32 -12.40
N GLN A 228 -13.39 -13.54 -13.42
CA GLN A 228 -13.98 -14.05 -14.66
C GLN A 228 -12.94 -14.13 -15.78
N LYS A 229 -12.09 -13.12 -15.88
CA LYS A 229 -11.03 -13.02 -16.89
C LYS A 229 -9.92 -12.10 -16.43
N THR A 230 -8.73 -12.33 -16.99
CA THR A 230 -7.58 -11.44 -16.90
C THR A 230 -7.17 -11.05 -18.31
N ASN A 231 -7.14 -9.75 -18.61
CA ASN A 231 -6.54 -9.22 -19.84
C ASN A 231 -5.09 -8.83 -19.56
N GLN A 232 -4.28 -8.77 -20.61
CA GLN A 232 -2.90 -8.27 -20.55
C GLN A 232 -2.84 -6.91 -21.25
N LEU A 233 -2.53 -5.86 -20.51
CA LEU A 233 -2.37 -4.51 -21.04
C LEU A 233 -0.89 -4.21 -21.27
N LYS A 234 -0.57 -3.37 -22.25
CA LYS A 234 0.79 -2.84 -22.40
C LYS A 234 1.00 -1.67 -21.43
N PRO A 235 2.17 -1.54 -20.79
CA PRO A 235 2.47 -0.44 -19.87
C PRO A 235 2.32 0.98 -20.49
N ASP A 236 2.42 1.09 -21.81
CA ASP A 236 2.38 2.37 -22.55
C ASP A 236 1.01 2.76 -23.13
N ASP A 237 -0.06 2.00 -22.88
CA ASP A 237 -1.40 2.40 -23.28
C ASP A 237 -1.90 3.48 -22.31
N LYS A 238 -1.51 4.73 -22.61
CA LYS A 238 -1.93 5.97 -21.93
C LYS A 238 -3.45 5.99 -21.74
N GLY A 239 -3.88 5.82 -20.49
CA GLY A 239 -5.14 6.36 -19.99
C GLY A 239 -4.94 7.80 -19.57
#